data_AF-A0A968NVQ6-F1
#
_entry.id   AF-A0A968NVQ6-F1
#
_cell.length_a   1.000
_cell.length_b   1.000
_cell.length_c   1.000
_cell.angle_alpha   90.00
_cell.angle_beta   90.00
_cell.angle_gamma   90.00
#
_symmetry.space_group_name_H-M   'P 1'
#
loop_
_entity.id
_entity.type
_entity.pdbx_description
1 polymer ?
#
loop_
_entity_poly.entity_id
_entity_poly.type
_entity_poly.pdbx_seq_one_letter_code
_entity_poly.pdbx_strand_id
1 'polypeptide(L)'
;MNGSQFDVFLCHNSEDKPQVRSIAECLKRQGIRPWFDEWELPPGARWQKVLQEQISKIEAAAIFVGSNGFGPWQQQELEAFLLVFAQNDKPLIPVLLPDAPQKPELPLFLQGRTWVNFQQSHPEPISQLIWGVTGNRPTYEEALSLEASSGIVLPSQPATEDSSNLEKLEILLSSQRWQEADEQTRNIILRNNQGNPLTAPKIRQLSSDLLDSIDQLWTGYSDSKFGLRIQRQLWQKLFEPEKQRFTLFRKKIEPITDSQAWGKFVCSVGWYSEDKKQYVPDARFDFSINAPSGCFPRTRSWLHGGYGNNVKQFVVLMERVGQLN
;
A
#
# COMPACT_ATOMS: atom_id res chain seq x y z
N MET A 1 21.13 4.28 -38.61
CA MET A 1 19.74 3.79 -38.42
C MET A 1 18.89 5.03 -38.22
N ASN A 2 17.93 5.29 -39.11
CA ASN A 2 17.04 6.45 -39.05
C ASN A 2 16.06 6.24 -37.89
N GLY A 3 16.49 6.56 -36.67
CA GLY A 3 15.62 6.49 -35.50
C GLY A 3 14.60 7.62 -35.52
N SER A 4 13.35 7.31 -35.18
CA SER A 4 12.34 8.31 -34.85
C SER A 4 12.90 9.32 -33.85
N GLN A 5 12.47 10.59 -33.93
CA GLN A 5 12.92 11.61 -32.97
C GLN A 5 12.38 11.34 -31.56
N PHE A 6 11.21 10.68 -31.48
CA PHE A 6 10.49 10.38 -30.25
C PHE A 6 10.09 8.91 -30.22
N ASP A 7 10.09 8.34 -29.02
CA ASP A 7 9.76 6.93 -28.76
C ASP A 7 8.27 6.78 -28.40
N VAL A 8 7.69 7.75 -27.70
CA VAL A 8 6.31 7.71 -27.22
C VAL A 8 5.61 9.05 -27.34
N PHE A 9 4.35 9.03 -27.78
CA PHE A 9 3.45 10.19 -27.77
C PHE A 9 2.66 10.23 -26.46
N LEU A 10 2.69 11.35 -25.72
CA LEU A 10 1.98 11.51 -24.44
C LEU A 10 0.63 12.24 -24.61
N CYS A 11 -0.44 11.46 -24.82
CA CYS A 11 -1.79 11.98 -24.98
C CYS A 11 -2.48 12.18 -23.62
N HIS A 12 -2.88 13.40 -23.27
CA HIS A 12 -3.43 13.71 -21.95
C HIS A 12 -4.41 14.89 -21.99
N ASN A 13 -5.20 15.05 -20.92
CA ASN A 13 -6.02 16.25 -20.73
C ASN A 13 -5.15 17.43 -20.29
N SER A 14 -5.47 18.65 -20.73
CA SER A 14 -4.74 19.84 -20.30
C SER A 14 -4.74 20.04 -18.78
N GLU A 15 -5.79 19.59 -18.08
CA GLU A 15 -5.87 19.64 -16.61
C GLU A 15 -4.89 18.66 -15.93
N ASP A 16 -4.52 17.57 -16.62
CA ASP A 16 -3.63 16.53 -16.08
C ASP A 16 -2.14 16.84 -16.32
N LYS A 17 -1.84 17.95 -17.02
CA LYS A 17 -0.49 18.40 -17.39
C LYS A 17 0.54 18.32 -16.27
N PRO A 18 0.26 18.77 -15.03
CA PRO A 18 1.25 18.72 -13.95
C PRO A 18 1.72 17.29 -13.64
N GLN A 19 0.81 16.32 -13.67
CA GLN A 19 1.13 14.92 -13.40
C GLN A 19 1.88 14.29 -14.57
N VAL A 20 1.40 14.53 -15.80
CA VAL A 20 1.99 14.00 -17.02
C VAL A 20 3.40 14.54 -17.24
N ARG A 21 3.67 15.81 -16.89
CA ARG A 21 5.01 16.40 -16.93
C ARG A 21 5.99 15.62 -16.04
N SER A 22 5.59 15.29 -14.82
CA SER A 22 6.42 14.52 -13.88
C SER A 22 6.79 13.15 -14.45
N ILE A 23 5.83 12.49 -15.12
CA ILE A 23 6.04 11.21 -15.80
C ILE A 23 6.94 11.37 -17.03
N ALA A 24 6.73 12.41 -17.84
CA ALA A 24 7.55 12.72 -19.01
C ALA A 24 9.02 12.98 -18.66
N GLU A 25 9.27 13.72 -17.59
CA GLU A 25 10.63 13.96 -17.08
C GLU A 25 11.29 12.67 -16.60
N CYS A 26 10.53 11.79 -15.95
CA CYS A 26 11.02 10.48 -15.57
C CYS A 26 11.38 9.62 -16.78
N LEU A 27 10.51 9.53 -17.79
CA LEU A 27 10.80 8.82 -19.04
C LEU A 27 12.10 9.32 -19.68
N LYS A 28 12.29 10.64 -19.71
CA LYS A 28 13.51 11.28 -20.23
C LYS A 28 14.77 10.91 -19.44
N ARG A 29 14.68 10.87 -18.10
CA ARG A 29 15.79 10.40 -17.24
C ARG A 29 16.16 8.95 -17.52
N GLN A 30 15.18 8.13 -17.93
CA GLN A 30 15.37 6.73 -18.28
C GLN A 30 15.71 6.50 -19.76
N GLY A 31 16.05 7.56 -20.49
CA GLY A 31 16.49 7.48 -21.89
C GLY A 31 15.37 7.32 -22.92
N ILE A 32 14.11 7.34 -22.50
CA ILE A 32 12.96 7.37 -23.40
C ILE A 32 12.72 8.81 -23.85
N ARG A 33 12.40 9.02 -25.13
CA ARG A 33 12.18 10.36 -25.71
C ARG A 33 10.67 10.60 -25.87
N PRO A 34 9.98 11.17 -24.88
CA PRO A 34 8.56 11.48 -25.01
C PRO A 34 8.33 12.70 -25.91
N TRP A 35 7.32 12.62 -26.77
CA TRP A 35 6.69 13.79 -27.36
C TRP A 35 5.66 14.33 -26.37
N PHE A 36 5.94 15.49 -25.78
CA PHE A 36 5.08 16.16 -24.81
C PHE A 36 4.71 17.55 -25.34
N ASP A 37 3.41 17.84 -25.39
CA ASP A 37 2.86 19.01 -26.09
C ASP A 37 3.45 20.34 -25.56
N GLU A 38 3.67 20.45 -24.26
CA GLU A 38 4.26 21.63 -23.61
C GLU A 38 5.70 21.91 -24.06
N TRP A 39 6.45 20.88 -24.45
CA TRP A 39 7.84 21.02 -24.88
C TRP A 39 7.96 21.19 -26.40
N GLU A 40 7.07 20.53 -27.15
CA GLU A 40 7.20 20.38 -28.60
C GLU A 40 6.28 21.31 -29.40
N LEU A 41 5.26 21.93 -28.79
CA LEU A 41 4.37 22.86 -29.48
C LEU A 41 4.80 24.32 -29.29
N PRO A 42 5.21 25.02 -30.38
CA PRO A 42 5.48 26.45 -30.30
C PRO A 42 4.20 27.25 -30.04
N PRO A 43 4.25 28.32 -29.22
CA PRO A 43 3.13 29.24 -29.07
C PRO A 43 2.66 29.79 -30.43
N GLY A 44 1.36 29.73 -30.68
CA GLY A 44 0.75 30.17 -31.94
C GLY A 44 0.82 29.15 -33.09
N ALA A 45 1.50 28.02 -32.91
CA ALA A 45 1.48 26.94 -33.89
C ALA A 45 0.14 26.20 -33.89
N ARG A 46 -0.26 25.71 -35.06
CA ARG A 46 -1.38 24.76 -35.17
C ARG A 46 -0.87 23.37 -34.78
N TRP A 47 -1.20 22.94 -33.56
CA TRP A 47 -0.76 21.66 -33.00
C TRP A 47 -0.99 20.47 -33.95
N GLN A 48 -2.08 20.49 -34.72
CA GLN A 48 -2.45 19.49 -35.73
C GLN A 48 -1.32 19.27 -36.76
N LYS A 49 -0.76 20.36 -37.29
CA LYS A 49 0.30 20.30 -38.30
C LYS A 49 1.59 19.73 -37.72
N VAL A 50 1.97 20.21 -36.54
CA VAL A 50 3.18 19.76 -35.84
C VAL A 50 3.07 18.29 -35.48
N LEU A 51 1.91 17.85 -34.97
CA LEU A 51 1.68 16.46 -34.63
C LEU A 51 1.70 15.56 -35.88
N GLN A 52 1.03 15.95 -36.97
CA GLN A 52 0.98 15.15 -38.20
C GLN A 52 2.37 14.85 -38.79
N GLU A 53 3.31 15.81 -38.69
CA GLU A 53 4.69 15.65 -39.17
C GLU A 53 5.53 14.66 -38.34
N GLN A 54 5.16 14.46 -37.08
CA GLN A 54 5.91 13.63 -36.13
C GLN A 54 5.25 12.28 -35.86
N ILE A 55 3.92 12.24 -35.77
CA ILE A 55 3.13 11.09 -35.29
C ILE A 55 3.40 9.80 -36.06
N SER A 56 3.61 9.91 -37.39
CA SER A 56 3.93 8.77 -38.26
C SER A 56 5.25 8.08 -37.91
N LYS A 57 6.18 8.82 -37.30
CA LYS A 57 7.50 8.33 -36.90
C LYS A 57 7.50 7.78 -35.47
N ILE A 58 6.49 8.07 -34.66
CA ILE A 58 6.45 7.62 -33.26
C ILE A 58 6.01 6.15 -33.22
N GLU A 59 6.67 5.36 -32.39
CA GLU A 59 6.43 3.90 -32.32
C GLU A 59 5.41 3.50 -31.25
N ALA A 60 5.19 4.31 -30.22
CA ALA A 60 4.18 4.06 -29.19
C ALA A 60 3.35 5.30 -28.84
N ALA A 61 2.13 5.09 -28.33
CA ALA A 61 1.30 6.15 -27.77
C ALA A 61 0.86 5.78 -26.34
N ALA A 62 1.11 6.68 -25.39
CA ALA A 62 0.63 6.59 -24.02
C ALA A 62 -0.57 7.52 -23.82
N ILE A 63 -1.67 6.98 -23.32
CA ILE A 63 -2.95 7.68 -23.18
C ILE A 63 -3.26 7.84 -21.71
N PHE A 64 -3.05 9.04 -21.19
CA PHE A 64 -3.28 9.36 -19.80
C PHE A 64 -4.76 9.62 -19.53
N VAL A 65 -5.24 9.05 -18.43
CA VAL A 65 -6.62 9.14 -17.96
C VAL A 65 -6.60 9.62 -16.51
N GLY A 66 -7.08 10.83 -16.26
CA GLY A 66 -7.21 11.42 -14.92
C GLY A 66 -8.66 11.47 -14.44
N SER A 67 -8.91 12.22 -13.35
CA SER A 67 -10.26 12.46 -12.81
C SER A 67 -11.17 13.18 -13.81
N ASN A 68 -10.58 13.99 -14.70
CA ASN A 68 -11.25 14.73 -15.75
C ASN A 68 -11.60 13.86 -16.98
N GLY A 69 -11.36 12.56 -16.89
CA GLY A 69 -11.58 11.60 -17.95
C GLY A 69 -10.43 11.59 -18.95
N PHE A 70 -10.75 11.34 -20.20
CA PHE A 70 -9.77 11.25 -21.27
C PHE A 70 -9.31 12.66 -21.69
N GLY A 71 -8.13 12.74 -22.30
CA GLY A 71 -7.62 13.97 -22.94
C GLY A 71 -8.56 14.54 -24.02
N PRO A 72 -8.10 15.47 -24.87
CA PRO A 72 -8.94 16.17 -25.84
C PRO A 72 -9.40 15.29 -27.04
N TRP A 73 -10.02 14.14 -26.76
CA TRP A 73 -10.52 13.14 -27.72
C TRP A 73 -11.81 13.56 -28.43
N GLN A 74 -12.49 14.61 -27.97
CA GLN A 74 -13.62 15.18 -28.71
C GLN A 74 -13.19 15.75 -30.08
N GLN A 75 -11.88 15.86 -30.33
CA GLN A 75 -11.33 16.27 -31.61
C GLN A 75 -11.09 15.04 -32.49
N GLN A 76 -11.93 14.88 -33.53
CA GLN A 76 -11.89 13.76 -34.49
C GLN A 76 -10.50 13.44 -35.05
N GLU A 77 -9.63 14.45 -35.16
CA GLU A 77 -8.27 14.28 -35.68
C GLU A 77 -7.36 13.49 -34.72
N LEU A 78 -7.47 13.70 -33.42
CA LEU A 78 -6.67 12.97 -32.43
C LEU A 78 -7.09 11.49 -32.39
N GLU A 79 -8.40 11.24 -32.45
CA GLU A 79 -8.95 9.90 -32.60
C GLU A 79 -8.44 9.22 -33.87
N ALA A 80 -8.42 9.92 -35.00
CA ALA A 80 -7.90 9.40 -36.26
C ALA A 80 -6.42 8.98 -36.13
N PHE A 81 -5.58 9.79 -35.47
CA PHE A 81 -4.19 9.41 -35.24
C PHE A 81 -4.05 8.18 -34.35
N LEU A 82 -4.87 8.06 -33.29
CA LEU A 82 -4.77 6.95 -32.36
C LEU A 82 -5.32 5.64 -32.97
N LEU A 83 -6.28 5.74 -33.88
CA LEU A 83 -6.67 4.63 -34.74
C LEU A 83 -5.54 4.18 -35.68
N VAL A 84 -4.67 5.07 -36.16
CA VAL A 84 -3.49 4.69 -36.96
C VAL A 84 -2.52 3.83 -36.15
N PHE A 85 -2.30 4.13 -34.86
CA PHE A 85 -1.51 3.24 -33.99
C PHE A 85 -2.18 1.87 -33.86
N ALA A 86 -3.49 1.85 -33.59
CA ALA A 86 -4.24 0.62 -33.44
C ALA A 86 -4.24 -0.26 -34.71
N GLN A 87 -4.33 0.36 -35.90
CA GLN A 87 -4.33 -0.34 -37.18
C GLN A 87 -2.95 -0.87 -37.58
N ASN A 88 -1.87 -0.19 -37.20
CA ASN A 88 -0.50 -0.60 -37.50
C ASN A 88 0.11 -1.49 -36.41
N ASP A 89 -0.71 -2.02 -35.50
CA ASP A 89 -0.30 -2.83 -34.35
C ASP A 89 0.77 -2.17 -33.47
N LYS A 90 0.79 -0.83 -33.45
CA LYS A 90 1.70 -0.07 -32.60
C LYS A 90 1.18 -0.04 -31.16
N PRO A 91 2.05 -0.11 -30.14
CA PRO A 91 1.66 -0.03 -28.75
C PRO A 91 0.83 1.22 -28.45
N LEU A 92 -0.35 0.99 -27.91
CA LEU A 92 -1.28 2.02 -27.52
C LEU A 92 -1.68 1.72 -26.07
N ILE A 93 -1.06 2.46 -25.15
CA ILE A 93 -0.90 2.11 -23.75
C ILE A 93 -1.81 3.02 -22.92
N PRO A 94 -2.94 2.53 -22.39
CA PRO A 94 -3.71 3.29 -21.42
C PRO A 94 -2.90 3.47 -20.13
N VAL A 95 -2.83 4.70 -19.63
CA VAL A 95 -2.13 5.08 -18.41
C VAL A 95 -3.14 5.72 -17.46
N LEU A 96 -3.48 5.02 -16.39
CA LEU A 96 -4.35 5.55 -15.35
C LEU A 96 -3.52 6.41 -14.40
N LEU A 97 -3.87 7.68 -14.29
CA LEU A 97 -3.25 8.61 -13.35
C LEU A 97 -3.75 8.33 -11.91
N PRO A 98 -3.00 8.79 -10.88
CA PRO A 98 -3.41 8.67 -9.48
C PRO A 98 -4.87 9.08 -9.20
N ASP A 99 -5.35 10.13 -9.85
CA ASP A 99 -6.70 10.67 -9.70
C ASP A 99 -7.75 10.05 -10.63
N ALA A 100 -7.39 9.04 -11.42
CA ALA A 100 -8.31 8.37 -12.34
C ALA A 100 -9.53 7.79 -11.59
N PRO A 101 -10.73 7.84 -12.19
CA PRO A 101 -11.91 7.21 -11.60
C PRO A 101 -11.72 5.69 -11.50
N GLN A 102 -12.29 5.06 -10.46
CA GLN A 102 -12.21 3.59 -10.26
C GLN A 102 -12.74 2.77 -11.45
N LYS A 103 -13.64 3.36 -12.24
CA LYS A 103 -14.15 2.78 -13.48
C LYS A 103 -14.03 3.82 -14.60
N PRO A 104 -12.90 3.87 -15.31
CA PRO A 104 -12.74 4.79 -16.43
C PRO A 104 -13.56 4.31 -17.63
N GLU A 105 -14.31 5.21 -18.27
CA GLU A 105 -15.09 4.91 -19.47
C GLU A 105 -14.20 4.89 -20.73
N LEU A 106 -13.38 3.84 -20.88
CA LEU A 106 -12.43 3.73 -21.99
C LEU A 106 -13.15 3.60 -23.36
N PRO A 107 -12.71 4.35 -24.40
CA PRO A 107 -13.13 4.12 -25.78
C PRO A 107 -12.94 2.67 -26.24
N LEU A 108 -13.78 2.20 -27.16
CA LEU A 108 -13.80 0.79 -27.60
C LEU A 108 -12.45 0.27 -28.11
N PHE A 109 -11.66 1.10 -28.80
CA PHE A 109 -10.34 0.69 -29.31
C PHE A 109 -9.26 0.55 -28.21
N LEU A 110 -9.55 1.02 -26.98
CA LEU A 110 -8.77 0.74 -25.77
C LEU A 110 -9.29 -0.47 -24.99
N GLN A 111 -10.55 -0.87 -25.22
CA GLN A 111 -11.14 -2.00 -24.51
C GLN A 111 -10.43 -3.29 -24.91
N GLY A 112 -9.94 -4.04 -23.92
CA GLY A 112 -9.15 -5.25 -24.12
C GLY A 112 -7.63 -5.06 -24.14
N ARG A 113 -7.13 -3.82 -24.01
CA ARG A 113 -5.69 -3.55 -23.83
C ARG A 113 -5.33 -3.52 -22.34
N THR A 114 -4.12 -3.99 -22.01
CA THR A 114 -3.56 -3.86 -20.66
C THR A 114 -3.20 -2.40 -20.39
N TRP A 115 -3.45 -1.94 -19.17
CA TRP A 115 -3.12 -0.58 -18.74
C TRP A 115 -1.89 -0.54 -17.82
N VAL A 116 -1.29 0.64 -17.73
CA VAL A 116 -0.37 1.01 -16.64
C VAL A 116 -1.15 1.78 -15.59
N ASN A 117 -1.04 1.38 -14.32
CA ASN A 117 -1.80 1.99 -13.24
C ASN A 117 -0.89 2.74 -12.26
N PHE A 118 -0.91 4.08 -12.30
CA PHE A 118 -0.18 4.94 -11.36
C PHE A 118 -0.89 5.13 -10.01
N GLN A 119 -2.05 4.51 -9.79
CA GLN A 119 -2.70 4.43 -8.48
C GLN A 119 -2.10 3.35 -7.57
N GLN A 120 -1.23 2.50 -8.12
CA GLN A 120 -0.61 1.38 -7.43
C GLN A 120 0.92 1.54 -7.45
N SER A 121 1.58 1.22 -6.35
CA SER A 121 3.06 1.25 -6.27
C SER A 121 3.70 0.02 -6.92
N HIS A 122 2.96 -1.10 -7.03
CA HIS A 122 3.47 -2.35 -7.59
C HIS A 122 2.48 -2.99 -8.58
N PRO A 123 2.97 -3.50 -9.74
CA PRO A 123 4.34 -3.34 -10.25
C PRO A 123 4.65 -1.87 -10.56
N GLU A 124 5.92 -1.45 -10.44
CA GLU A 124 6.29 -0.03 -10.58
C GLU A 124 5.77 0.57 -11.91
N PRO A 125 4.91 1.60 -11.86
CA PRO A 125 4.18 2.07 -13.04
C PRO A 125 5.07 2.60 -14.18
N ILE A 126 6.16 3.31 -13.88
CA ILE A 126 7.08 3.81 -14.91
C ILE A 126 7.77 2.67 -15.63
N SER A 127 8.21 1.64 -14.93
CA SER A 127 8.85 0.45 -15.48
C SER A 127 7.88 -0.29 -16.40
N GLN A 128 6.61 -0.38 -16.02
CA GLN A 128 5.56 -0.91 -16.89
C GLN A 128 5.33 -0.03 -18.12
N LEU A 129 5.38 1.29 -17.98
CA LEU A 129 5.23 2.21 -19.10
C LEU A 129 6.41 2.10 -20.08
N ILE A 130 7.65 2.06 -19.56
CA ILE A 130 8.86 1.85 -20.35
C ILE A 130 8.79 0.50 -21.08
N TRP A 131 8.33 -0.55 -20.40
CA TRP A 131 8.10 -1.84 -21.03
C TRP A 131 7.10 -1.74 -22.17
N GLY A 132 5.95 -1.08 -21.95
CA GLY A 132 4.95 -0.89 -23.00
C GLY A 132 5.48 -0.12 -24.20
N VAL A 133 6.33 0.89 -23.97
CA VAL A 133 6.93 1.72 -25.03
C VAL A 133 8.01 0.97 -25.81
N THR A 134 8.86 0.21 -25.13
CA THR A 134 10.04 -0.44 -25.74
C THR A 134 9.80 -1.87 -26.20
N GLY A 135 8.75 -2.52 -25.69
CA GLY A 135 8.50 -3.96 -25.83
C GLY A 135 9.43 -4.84 -24.98
N ASN A 136 10.43 -4.27 -24.32
CA ASN A 136 11.41 -5.00 -23.53
C ASN A 136 11.01 -5.00 -22.06
N ARG A 137 10.77 -6.20 -21.51
CA ARG A 137 10.42 -6.34 -20.09
C ARG A 137 11.66 -6.04 -19.25
N PRO A 138 11.62 -5.04 -18.35
CA PRO A 138 12.74 -4.75 -17.46
C PRO A 138 13.02 -5.95 -16.56
N THR A 139 14.29 -6.24 -16.33
CA THR A 139 14.73 -7.22 -15.34
C THR A 139 14.41 -6.72 -13.93
N TYR A 140 14.39 -7.63 -12.96
CA TYR A 140 14.12 -7.29 -11.56
C TYR A 140 15.11 -6.25 -11.01
N GLU A 141 16.40 -6.36 -11.37
CA GLU A 141 17.44 -5.41 -10.96
C GLU A 141 17.27 -4.03 -11.62
N GLU A 142 16.84 -4.00 -12.88
CA GLU A 142 16.51 -2.75 -13.58
C GLU A 142 15.26 -2.10 -12.99
N ALA A 143 14.22 -2.86 -12.68
CA ALA A 143 13.01 -2.36 -12.02
C ALA A 143 13.31 -1.74 -10.64
N LEU A 144 14.13 -2.40 -9.82
CA LEU A 144 14.60 -1.87 -8.53
C LEU A 144 15.45 -0.60 -8.69
N SER A 145 16.29 -0.55 -9.73
CA SER A 145 17.10 0.64 -10.04
C SER A 145 16.25 1.80 -10.56
N LEU A 146 15.19 1.49 -11.31
CA LEU A 146 14.17 2.43 -11.79
C LEU A 146 13.33 2.95 -10.62
N GLU A 147 12.92 2.12 -9.67
CA GLU A 147 12.28 2.54 -8.42
C GLU A 147 13.16 3.54 -7.66
N ALA A 148 14.44 3.25 -7.50
CA ALA A 148 15.38 4.11 -6.78
C ALA A 148 15.73 5.42 -7.52
N SER A 149 15.70 5.43 -8.86
CA SER A 149 16.12 6.56 -9.71
C SER A 149 14.97 7.37 -10.30
N SER A 150 13.75 6.83 -10.29
CA SER A 150 12.57 7.45 -10.89
C SER A 150 12.28 8.81 -10.28
N GLY A 151 12.62 9.05 -9.01
CA GLY A 151 12.63 10.38 -8.40
C GLY A 151 11.35 11.19 -8.71
N ILE A 152 10.24 10.48 -8.93
CA ILE A 152 8.92 11.06 -9.11
C ILE A 152 8.43 11.34 -7.70
N VAL A 153 8.71 12.54 -7.23
CA VAL A 153 7.79 13.21 -6.31
C VAL A 153 6.75 13.84 -7.23
N LEU A 154 5.79 13.03 -7.71
CA LEU A 154 4.50 13.56 -8.15
C LEU A 154 3.99 14.41 -6.98
N PRO A 155 3.27 15.52 -7.22
CA PRO A 155 2.44 16.09 -6.17
C PRO A 155 1.36 15.05 -5.86
N SER A 156 1.71 14.06 -5.05
CA SER A 156 0.79 13.24 -4.33
C SER A 156 0.04 14.20 -3.43
N GLN A 157 -1.17 14.59 -3.83
CA GLN A 157 -2.17 14.90 -2.83
C GLN A 157 -2.17 13.72 -1.87
N PRO A 158 -2.07 14.04 -0.57
CA PRO A 158 -1.18 13.37 0.35
C PRO A 158 -1.40 11.86 0.24
N ALA A 159 -0.34 11.12 -0.11
CA ALA A 159 -0.24 9.77 0.42
C ALA A 159 -0.48 9.97 1.91
N THR A 160 -1.60 9.45 2.41
CA THR A 160 -1.85 9.47 3.84
C THR A 160 -0.55 8.99 4.46
N GLU A 161 -0.02 9.69 5.48
CA GLU A 161 1.21 9.24 6.14
C GLU A 161 1.13 7.75 6.50
N ASP A 162 -0.09 7.22 6.66
CA ASP A 162 -0.41 5.79 6.71
C ASP A 162 0.21 4.95 5.59
N SER A 163 0.05 5.30 4.31
CA SER A 163 0.56 4.50 3.19
C SER A 163 2.09 4.38 3.26
N SER A 164 2.79 5.49 3.44
CA SER A 164 4.26 5.49 3.56
C SER A 164 4.74 4.75 4.80
N ASN A 165 3.99 4.81 5.91
CA ASN A 165 4.36 4.10 7.12
C ASN A 165 4.03 2.58 7.04
N LEU A 166 2.97 2.20 6.33
CA LEU A 166 2.63 0.82 6.04
C LEU A 166 3.66 0.17 5.10
N GLU A 167 4.13 0.89 4.08
CA GLU A 167 5.24 0.44 3.22
C GLU A 167 6.52 0.19 4.03
N LYS A 168 6.88 1.10 4.94
CA LYS A 168 8.01 0.89 5.85
C LYS A 168 7.84 -0.34 6.73
N LEU A 169 6.62 -0.56 7.24
CA LEU A 169 6.31 -1.74 8.04
C LEU A 169 6.46 -3.02 7.22
N GLU A 170 5.96 -3.03 5.99
CA GLU A 170 6.08 -4.15 5.06
C GLU A 170 7.53 -4.50 4.74
N ILE A 171 8.38 -3.50 4.46
CA ILE A 171 9.82 -3.71 4.21
C ILE A 171 10.51 -4.34 5.43
N LEU A 172 10.15 -3.91 6.65
CA LEU A 172 10.75 -4.46 7.86
C LEU A 172 10.30 -5.90 8.13
N LEU A 173 9.02 -6.20 7.87
CA LEU A 173 8.47 -7.54 8.03
C LEU A 173 9.04 -8.52 6.99
N SER A 174 9.14 -8.12 5.73
CA SER A 174 9.76 -8.93 4.67
C SER A 174 11.25 -9.19 4.94
N SER A 175 11.93 -8.23 5.58
CA SER A 175 13.32 -8.38 6.05
C SER A 175 13.46 -9.14 7.37
N GLN A 176 12.37 -9.67 7.94
CA GLN A 176 12.34 -10.36 9.25
C GLN A 176 12.90 -9.52 10.42
N ARG A 177 12.86 -8.19 10.32
CA ARG A 177 13.30 -7.26 11.36
C ARG A 177 12.17 -7.00 12.35
N TRP A 178 11.78 -8.05 13.07
CA TRP A 178 10.58 -8.08 13.93
C TRP A 178 10.55 -6.99 15.02
N GLN A 179 11.71 -6.69 15.61
CA GLN A 179 11.83 -5.63 16.62
C GLN A 179 11.47 -4.25 16.04
N GLU A 180 12.00 -3.93 14.87
CA GLU A 180 11.79 -2.65 14.23
C GLU A 180 10.38 -2.56 13.62
N ALA A 181 9.88 -3.68 13.07
CA ALA A 181 8.49 -3.76 12.63
C ALA A 181 7.51 -3.49 13.78
N ASP A 182 7.79 -4.01 14.97
CA ASP A 182 6.98 -3.74 16.17
C ASP A 182 7.01 -2.26 16.56
N GLU A 183 8.19 -1.64 16.52
CA GLU A 183 8.35 -0.22 16.81
C GLU A 183 7.66 0.66 15.76
N GLN A 184 7.76 0.33 14.48
CA GLN A 184 7.02 1.05 13.43
C GLN A 184 5.52 0.88 13.59
N THR A 185 5.04 -0.32 13.92
CA THR A 185 3.61 -0.55 14.20
C THR A 185 3.14 0.32 15.36
N ARG A 186 3.92 0.41 16.44
CA ARG A 186 3.64 1.30 17.56
C ARG A 186 3.58 2.77 17.10
N ASN A 187 4.54 3.23 16.31
CA ASN A 187 4.58 4.61 15.84
C ASN A 187 3.35 4.97 14.99
N ILE A 188 2.93 4.07 14.10
CA ILE A 188 1.71 4.21 13.29
C ILE A 188 0.48 4.36 14.17
N ILE A 189 0.33 3.49 15.19
CA ILE A 189 -0.84 3.47 16.07
C ILE A 189 -0.88 4.69 17.01
N LEU A 190 0.28 5.18 17.45
CA LEU A 190 0.37 6.29 18.43
C LEU A 190 0.53 7.68 17.81
N ARG A 191 0.69 7.80 16.48
CA ARG A 191 0.97 9.09 15.81
C ARG A 191 -0.06 10.17 16.11
N ASN A 192 -1.35 9.82 16.04
CA ASN A 192 -2.46 10.74 16.30
C ASN A 192 -2.59 11.14 17.78
N ASN A 193 -1.77 10.51 18.63
CA ASN A 193 -1.69 10.77 20.06
C ASN A 193 -0.31 11.31 20.48
N GLN A 194 0.46 11.89 19.54
CA GLN A 194 1.79 12.47 19.79
C GLN A 194 2.78 11.48 20.42
N GLY A 195 2.67 10.18 20.10
CA GLY A 195 3.50 9.13 20.68
C GLY A 195 3.11 8.74 22.11
N ASN A 196 2.09 9.38 22.69
CA ASN A 196 1.56 8.98 23.99
C ASN A 196 0.75 7.69 23.88
N PRO A 197 0.72 6.85 24.93
CA PRO A 197 -0.12 5.66 24.93
C PRO A 197 -1.62 5.97 24.82
N LEU A 198 -2.37 5.06 24.21
CA LEU A 198 -3.79 5.21 23.92
C LEU A 198 -4.65 4.98 25.16
N THR A 199 -5.69 5.80 25.29
CA THR A 199 -6.80 5.55 26.21
C THR A 199 -7.95 4.86 25.49
N ALA A 200 -8.87 4.21 26.22
CA ALA A 200 -9.99 3.48 25.62
C ALA A 200 -10.83 4.30 24.61
N PRO A 201 -11.11 5.61 24.83
CA PRO A 201 -11.78 6.43 23.83
C PRO A 201 -10.98 6.60 22.53
N LYS A 202 -9.64 6.77 22.63
CA LYS A 202 -8.77 6.90 21.46
C LYS A 202 -8.69 5.60 20.66
N ILE A 203 -8.67 4.44 21.33
CA ILE A 203 -8.68 3.13 20.67
C ILE A 203 -9.92 2.97 19.78
N ARG A 204 -11.09 3.45 20.23
CA ARG A 204 -12.33 3.40 19.44
C ARG A 204 -12.32 4.30 18.20
N GLN A 205 -11.43 5.29 18.17
CA GLN A 205 -11.27 6.21 17.05
C GLN A 205 -10.20 5.75 16.06
N LEU A 206 -9.53 4.62 16.30
CA LEU A 206 -8.57 4.07 15.35
C LEU A 206 -9.27 3.65 14.06
N SER A 207 -8.64 3.97 12.92
CA SER A 207 -9.12 3.55 11.61
C SER A 207 -9.16 2.03 11.53
N SER A 208 -10.30 1.49 11.08
CA SER A 208 -10.47 0.05 10.91
C SER A 208 -9.65 -0.45 9.73
N ASP A 209 -9.57 0.31 8.65
CA ASP A 209 -8.77 -0.03 7.46
C ASP A 209 -7.28 -0.09 7.81
N LEU A 210 -6.82 0.80 8.69
CA LEU A 210 -5.44 0.80 9.18
C LEU A 210 -5.14 -0.43 10.04
N LEU A 211 -6.04 -0.78 10.97
CA LEU A 211 -5.88 -1.96 11.81
C LEU A 211 -5.91 -3.25 10.99
N ASP A 212 -6.76 -3.30 9.96
CA ASP A 212 -6.84 -4.44 9.05
C ASP A 212 -5.56 -4.59 8.22
N SER A 213 -5.06 -3.49 7.65
CA SER A 213 -3.81 -3.48 6.88
C SER A 213 -2.61 -3.95 7.71
N ILE A 214 -2.48 -3.45 8.95
CA ILE A 214 -1.44 -3.88 9.89
C ILE A 214 -1.55 -5.38 10.18
N ASP A 215 -2.77 -5.87 10.45
CA ASP A 215 -2.99 -7.27 10.77
C ASP A 215 -2.66 -8.20 9.59
N GLN A 216 -3.05 -7.82 8.37
CA GLN A 216 -2.74 -8.56 7.15
C GLN A 216 -1.23 -8.66 6.92
N LEU A 217 -0.50 -7.54 7.10
CA LEU A 217 0.96 -7.53 6.97
C LEU A 217 1.62 -8.46 7.99
N TRP A 218 1.28 -8.32 9.27
CA TRP A 218 1.84 -9.18 10.31
C TRP A 218 1.53 -10.66 10.07
N THR A 219 0.30 -10.99 9.69
CA THR A 219 -0.14 -12.37 9.44
C THR A 219 0.56 -12.95 8.21
N GLY A 220 0.67 -12.17 7.13
CA GLY A 220 1.26 -12.62 5.86
C GLY A 220 2.75 -12.94 5.95
N TYR A 221 3.52 -12.10 6.64
CA TYR A 221 4.97 -12.28 6.76
C TYR A 221 5.39 -13.21 7.90
N SER A 222 4.49 -13.52 8.83
CA SER A 222 4.77 -14.39 9.99
C SER A 222 4.21 -15.80 9.87
N ASP A 223 3.75 -16.23 8.68
CA ASP A 223 3.09 -17.52 8.48
C ASP A 223 1.90 -17.72 9.44
N SER A 224 1.07 -16.68 9.55
CA SER A 224 -0.09 -16.62 10.47
C SER A 224 0.23 -16.79 11.96
N LYS A 225 1.48 -16.51 12.37
CA LYS A 225 1.90 -16.65 13.77
C LYS A 225 1.67 -15.39 14.60
N PHE A 226 1.80 -14.22 13.99
CA PHE A 226 1.69 -12.91 14.61
C PHE A 226 0.56 -12.10 13.95
N GLY A 227 -0.06 -11.21 14.72
CA GLY A 227 -1.21 -10.43 14.26
C GLY A 227 -2.18 -10.09 15.39
N LEU A 228 -2.96 -9.04 15.16
CA LEU A 228 -4.04 -8.60 16.04
C LEU A 228 -5.19 -9.62 16.08
N ARG A 229 -5.56 -10.21 14.94
CA ARG A 229 -6.56 -11.28 14.87
C ARG A 229 -6.09 -12.53 15.61
N ILE A 230 -4.81 -12.88 15.52
CA ILE A 230 -4.21 -13.99 16.28
C ILE A 230 -4.29 -13.72 17.79
N GLN A 231 -3.94 -12.51 18.22
CA GLN A 231 -4.10 -12.10 19.63
C GLN A 231 -5.55 -12.18 20.09
N ARG A 232 -6.50 -11.75 19.26
CA ARG A 232 -7.94 -11.86 19.55
C ARG A 232 -8.39 -13.32 19.67
N GLN A 233 -7.95 -14.20 18.78
CA GLN A 233 -8.28 -15.63 18.86
C GLN A 233 -7.74 -16.26 20.15
N LEU A 234 -6.49 -15.94 20.51
CA LEU A 234 -5.90 -16.38 21.77
C LEU A 234 -6.65 -15.82 22.98
N TRP A 235 -7.07 -14.55 22.92
CA TRP A 235 -7.90 -13.92 23.95
C TRP A 235 -9.24 -14.65 24.13
N GLN A 236 -9.96 -14.94 23.04
CA GLN A 236 -11.25 -15.64 23.08
C GLN A 236 -11.13 -17.06 23.63
N LYS A 237 -10.07 -17.79 23.25
CA LYS A 237 -9.80 -19.14 23.77
C LYS A 237 -9.64 -19.19 25.29
N LEU A 238 -9.24 -18.09 25.93
CA LEU A 238 -9.11 -18.03 27.41
C LEU A 238 -10.46 -17.98 28.13
N PHE A 239 -11.53 -17.58 27.44
CA PHE A 239 -12.91 -17.58 27.96
C PHE A 239 -13.69 -18.82 27.56
N GLU A 240 -13.16 -19.64 26.65
CA GLU A 240 -13.76 -20.94 26.36
C GLU A 240 -13.67 -21.84 27.60
N PRO A 241 -14.80 -22.40 28.07
CA PRO A 241 -14.76 -23.31 29.20
C PRO A 241 -13.92 -24.53 28.83
N GLU A 242 -12.91 -24.85 29.64
CA GLU A 242 -12.17 -26.11 29.51
C GLU A 242 -13.17 -27.25 29.35
N LYS A 243 -13.04 -28.02 28.26
CA LYS A 243 -13.87 -29.22 28.04
C LYS A 243 -13.82 -30.04 29.32
N GLN A 244 -14.97 -30.14 29.99
CA GLN A 244 -15.11 -30.78 31.30
C GLN A 244 -14.38 -32.13 31.30
N ARG A 245 -13.26 -32.23 32.02
CA ARG A 245 -12.83 -33.53 32.54
C ARG A 245 -13.86 -33.87 33.60
N PHE A 246 -14.63 -34.93 33.36
CA PHE A 246 -15.68 -35.44 34.24
C PHE A 246 -15.17 -35.50 35.69
N THR A 247 -15.58 -34.54 36.52
CA THR A 247 -15.43 -34.62 37.98
C THR A 247 -16.82 -34.76 38.58
N LEU A 248 -16.99 -35.74 39.47
CA LEU A 248 -18.24 -36.12 40.17
C LEU A 248 -18.92 -34.99 40.98
N PHE A 249 -18.32 -33.80 41.03
CA PHE A 249 -18.83 -32.63 41.71
C PHE A 249 -18.99 -31.48 40.72
N ARG A 250 -20.24 -31.06 40.48
CA ARG A 250 -20.58 -29.88 39.67
C ARG A 250 -20.21 -28.62 40.45
N LYS A 251 -18.91 -28.29 40.50
CA LYS A 251 -18.47 -26.98 40.99
C LYS A 251 -19.00 -25.94 40.00
N LYS A 252 -19.76 -24.95 40.48
CA LYS A 252 -20.22 -23.82 39.67
C LYS A 252 -18.96 -23.11 39.16
N ILE A 253 -18.63 -23.31 37.88
CA ILE A 253 -17.47 -22.66 37.26
C ILE A 253 -17.86 -21.19 37.09
N GLU A 254 -17.30 -20.32 37.92
CA GLU A 254 -17.49 -18.88 37.74
C GLU A 254 -16.75 -18.44 36.46
N PRO A 255 -17.36 -17.56 35.65
CA PRO A 255 -16.71 -17.05 34.45
C PRO A 255 -15.42 -16.33 34.83
N ILE A 256 -14.35 -16.59 34.07
CA ILE A 256 -13.06 -15.92 34.27
C ILE A 256 -13.25 -14.41 34.08
N THR A 257 -12.70 -13.61 34.99
CA THR A 257 -12.72 -12.15 34.86
C THR A 257 -11.66 -11.69 33.85
N ASP A 258 -11.87 -10.54 33.20
CA ASP A 258 -10.93 -9.97 32.23
C ASP A 258 -9.51 -9.80 32.82
N SER A 259 -9.42 -9.47 34.11
CA SER A 259 -8.14 -9.34 34.81
C SER A 259 -7.40 -10.68 34.95
N GLN A 260 -8.11 -11.78 35.13
CA GLN A 260 -7.53 -13.13 35.20
C GLN A 260 -7.17 -13.63 33.79
N ALA A 261 -8.01 -13.36 32.80
CA ALA A 261 -7.72 -13.66 31.39
C ALA A 261 -6.48 -12.89 30.92
N TRP A 262 -6.34 -11.61 31.28
CA TRP A 262 -5.16 -10.78 30.99
C TRP A 262 -3.89 -11.39 31.53
N GLY A 263 -3.88 -11.82 32.81
CA GLY A 263 -2.72 -12.48 33.40
C GLY A 263 -2.28 -13.73 32.64
N LYS A 264 -3.23 -14.59 32.25
CA LYS A 264 -2.93 -15.78 31.43
C LYS A 264 -2.46 -15.41 30.03
N PHE A 265 -3.09 -14.41 29.41
CA PHE A 265 -2.76 -13.95 28.06
C PHE A 265 -1.32 -13.45 27.98
N VAL A 266 -0.91 -12.54 28.87
CA VAL A 266 0.44 -11.95 28.84
C VAL A 266 1.55 -12.98 29.05
N CYS A 267 1.27 -14.08 29.77
CA CYS A 267 2.19 -15.21 29.88
C CYS A 267 2.22 -16.03 28.58
N SER A 268 1.06 -16.36 28.01
CA SER A 268 0.94 -17.18 26.79
C SER A 268 1.64 -16.55 25.58
N VAL A 269 1.57 -15.22 25.43
CA VAL A 269 2.23 -14.50 24.33
C VAL A 269 3.68 -14.12 24.63
N GLY A 270 4.20 -14.46 25.82
CA GLY A 270 5.60 -14.23 26.19
C GLY A 270 5.94 -12.82 26.70
N TRP A 271 4.95 -11.99 27.03
CA TRP A 271 5.19 -10.63 27.53
C TRP A 271 5.54 -10.60 29.03
N TYR A 272 5.08 -11.58 29.79
CA TYR A 272 5.28 -11.67 31.23
C TYR A 272 5.95 -12.99 31.61
N SER A 273 6.95 -12.92 32.48
CA SER A 273 7.62 -14.09 33.05
C SER A 273 7.03 -14.37 34.42
N GLU A 274 6.34 -15.50 34.55
CA GLU A 274 5.74 -15.95 35.81
C GLU A 274 6.81 -16.20 36.89
N ASP A 275 7.93 -16.83 36.50
CA ASP A 275 9.06 -17.11 37.40
C ASP A 275 9.64 -15.85 38.04
N LYS A 276 9.80 -14.79 37.25
CA LYS A 276 10.40 -13.52 37.70
C LYS A 276 9.37 -12.52 38.20
N LYS A 277 8.08 -12.85 38.10
CA LYS A 277 6.93 -11.98 38.42
C LYS A 277 7.06 -10.58 37.80
N GLN A 278 7.65 -10.49 36.62
CA GLN A 278 7.89 -9.23 35.92
C GLN A 278 7.70 -9.39 34.42
N TYR A 279 7.45 -8.27 33.76
CA TYR A 279 7.42 -8.23 32.32
C TYR A 279 8.81 -8.39 31.73
N VAL A 280 8.88 -9.08 30.59
CA VAL A 280 10.15 -9.33 29.90
C VAL A 280 10.68 -8.00 29.33
N PRO A 281 11.89 -7.56 29.70
CA PRO A 281 12.50 -6.35 29.15
C PRO A 281 12.95 -6.59 27.71
N ASP A 282 12.99 -5.55 26.89
CA ASP A 282 13.37 -5.62 25.47
C ASP A 282 14.70 -6.35 25.25
N ALA A 283 15.70 -6.12 26.10
CA ALA A 283 17.01 -6.76 26.03
C ALA A 283 17.00 -8.31 26.18
N ARG A 284 15.89 -8.90 26.62
CA ARG A 284 15.71 -10.35 26.77
C ARG A 284 14.49 -10.87 26.01
N PHE A 285 13.92 -10.03 25.16
CA PHE A 285 12.74 -10.36 24.40
C PHE A 285 13.14 -11.09 23.11
N ASP A 286 12.41 -12.16 22.77
CA ASP A 286 12.67 -12.91 21.55
C ASP A 286 12.04 -12.19 20.36
N PHE A 287 12.86 -11.48 19.58
CA PHE A 287 12.48 -10.81 18.33
C PHE A 287 12.75 -11.68 17.11
N SER A 288 12.32 -12.95 17.17
CA SER A 288 12.41 -13.88 16.06
C SER A 288 11.07 -14.49 15.72
N ILE A 289 11.00 -15.14 14.55
CA ILE A 289 9.84 -15.95 14.17
C ILE A 289 9.57 -17.09 15.15
N ASN A 290 10.53 -17.47 16.01
CA ASN A 290 10.35 -18.52 17.02
C ASN A 290 9.54 -18.06 18.24
N ALA A 291 9.35 -16.75 18.42
CA ALA A 291 8.58 -16.20 19.52
C ALA A 291 7.16 -16.80 19.62
N PRO A 292 6.53 -16.83 20.79
CA PRO A 292 5.18 -17.41 20.96
C PRO A 292 4.14 -16.81 20.01
N SER A 293 3.14 -17.59 19.61
CA SER A 293 2.05 -17.08 18.77
C SER A 293 1.33 -15.90 19.42
N GLY A 294 1.04 -14.87 18.63
CA GLY A 294 0.45 -13.62 19.12
C GLY A 294 1.39 -12.73 19.94
N CYS A 295 2.69 -13.05 20.01
CA CYS A 295 3.70 -12.21 20.66
C CYS A 295 3.76 -10.80 20.05
N PHE A 296 3.59 -10.70 18.73
CA PHE A 296 3.60 -9.45 17.98
C PHE A 296 2.25 -9.18 17.27
N PRO A 297 1.91 -7.91 17.02
CA PRO A 297 2.58 -6.70 17.54
C PRO A 297 2.35 -6.54 19.06
N ARG A 298 3.28 -5.93 19.79
CA ARG A 298 3.23 -5.78 21.27
C ARG A 298 2.24 -4.70 21.67
N THR A 299 0.95 -5.02 21.58
CA THR A 299 -0.16 -4.10 21.84
C THR A 299 -0.15 -3.56 23.27
N ARG A 300 0.43 -4.28 24.23
CA ARG A 300 0.66 -3.77 25.59
C ARG A 300 1.45 -2.46 25.59
N SER A 301 2.42 -2.31 24.70
CA SER A 301 3.22 -1.09 24.64
C SER A 301 2.34 0.14 24.33
N TRP A 302 1.21 -0.06 23.65
CA TRP A 302 0.29 1.00 23.26
C TRP A 302 -0.58 1.51 24.42
N LEU A 303 -0.59 0.82 25.57
CA LEU A 303 -1.53 1.01 26.67
C LEU A 303 -0.91 1.77 27.86
N HIS A 304 -1.73 2.45 28.66
CA HIS A 304 -1.28 3.23 29.81
C HIS A 304 -2.29 3.31 30.95
N GLY A 305 -1.79 3.57 32.16
CA GLY A 305 -2.61 3.83 33.34
C GLY A 305 -2.65 2.69 34.36
N GLY A 306 -1.68 1.77 34.33
CA GLY A 306 -1.56 0.66 35.29
C GLY A 306 -2.40 -0.57 34.93
N TYR A 307 -2.26 -1.64 35.73
CA TYR A 307 -2.79 -2.98 35.41
C TYR A 307 -4.28 -2.97 35.02
N GLY A 308 -5.14 -2.34 35.83
CA GLY A 308 -6.59 -2.31 35.58
C GLY A 308 -7.01 -1.50 34.36
N ASN A 309 -6.29 -0.42 34.02
CA ASN A 309 -6.59 0.37 32.82
C ASN A 309 -6.07 -0.32 31.55
N ASN A 310 -4.91 -0.99 31.63
CA ASN A 310 -4.38 -1.76 30.52
C ASN A 310 -5.35 -2.88 30.12
N VAL A 311 -5.92 -3.59 31.10
CA VAL A 311 -6.93 -4.64 30.82
C VAL A 311 -8.12 -4.05 30.08
N LYS A 312 -8.70 -2.94 30.56
CA LYS A 312 -9.85 -2.28 29.92
C LYS A 312 -9.54 -1.81 28.49
N GLN A 313 -8.37 -1.19 28.29
CA GLN A 313 -7.95 -0.70 26.99
C GLN A 313 -7.70 -1.85 26.00
N PHE A 314 -7.10 -2.95 26.47
CA PHE A 314 -6.88 -4.13 25.68
C PHE A 314 -8.18 -4.81 25.26
N VAL A 315 -9.15 -4.94 26.17
CA VAL A 315 -10.48 -5.47 25.86
C VAL A 315 -11.14 -4.64 24.74
N VAL A 316 -11.10 -3.31 24.84
CA VAL A 316 -11.65 -2.42 23.80
C VAL A 316 -10.92 -2.58 22.47
N LEU A 317 -9.60 -2.80 22.48
CA LEU A 317 -8.84 -3.09 21.26
C LEU A 317 -9.27 -4.42 20.63
N MET A 318 -9.40 -5.48 21.43
CA MET A 318 -9.84 -6.79 20.95
C MET A 318 -11.29 -6.80 20.46
N GLU A 319 -12.17 -5.98 21.05
CA GLU A 319 -13.52 -5.72 20.54
C GLU A 319 -13.52 -4.98 19.20
N ARG A 320 -12.54 -4.11 18.94
CA ARG A 320 -12.44 -3.40 17.66
C ARG A 320 -11.85 -4.28 16.57
N VAL A 321 -10.80 -5.05 16.88
CA VAL A 321 -10.32 -6.17 16.03
C VAL A 321 -11.47 -7.17 15.80
N GLY A 322 -12.38 -7.27 16.78
CA GLY A 322 -13.74 -7.80 16.74
C GLY A 322 -14.50 -7.64 15.43
N GLN A 323 -14.44 -6.41 14.95
CA GLN A 323 -15.37 -5.80 14.00
C GLN A 323 -14.68 -5.51 12.67
N LEU A 324 -13.44 -5.98 12.48
CA LEU A 324 -12.75 -5.98 11.19
C LEU A 324 -13.33 -7.12 10.33
N ASN A 325 -13.63 -6.82 9.07
CA ASN A 325 -14.25 -7.76 8.13
C ASN A 325 -13.28 -8.85 7.68
#